data_AF-A0A0Q4NHB6-F1
#
_entry.id   AF-A0A0Q4NHB6-F1
#
_cell.length_a   1.000
_cell.length_b   1.000
_cell.length_c   1.000
_cell.angle_alpha   90.00
_cell.angle_beta   90.00
_cell.angle_gamma   90.00
#
_symmetry.space_group_name_H-M   'P 1'
#
loop_
_entity.id
_entity.type
_entity.pdbx_description
1 polymer ?
#
loop_
_entity_poly.entity_id
_entity_poly.type
_entity_poly.pdbx_seq_one_letter_code
_entity_poly.pdbx_strand_id
1 'polypeptide(L)'
;MLVMFILGLILIAMLAVAAQSLSGMYSVLNDLEVARQERQVEMLWEASLSSLLVQAGPNGEFVAPLGAALTDVNGVVIGQGLPSAVTGPKVNARGYNPLYCALGRADLDGIGDTQDITLEPGLSYTVQTVTVGTQAYVTRSSAISAMERGSTSIAAFIISPFEAVDRLSCADIRYDQVTGQHTVAGIRAKVIPIFGANGGTLSSAEAVNRSSNQFIDASAYDSINDALAPYLSNPPARLTLNLPARTGGYQLTQSIVLGTKTGGVQSHLVIAGPAEGVIINGAQTLAVKNASLTLQNVTLDGNLHLDNASAAFSGSTIMGITAVSSRLSFVDVNAVDGPISLDASEVYQSGALSLNYGTSSQGPLTLTTSQWKTSAGTLSLTSGNSLYGIWIDQASRFVAAGSALTFGSGYSQAIRVASDSIFTSIGSNLVLQGQATTFLDVKGRADIQSGTASAAGAVAYGAVLRDGGELIMDNGQQWFNGGTAPAVGVSDKGGLGVAGSVAQIGGQVCWDGYLFEDSTAGQVTINDNKNLSGRTTASWSCSP
;
A
#
# COMPACT_ATOMS: atom_id res chain seq x y z
N MET A 1 -37.89 -34.20 27.65
CA MET A 1 -36.45 -34.40 27.34
C MET A 1 -36.17 -34.53 25.84
N LEU A 2 -36.82 -35.43 25.11
CA LEU A 2 -36.56 -35.65 23.67
C LEU A 2 -36.70 -34.37 22.81
N VAL A 3 -37.72 -33.56 23.07
CA VAL A 3 -37.98 -32.30 22.33
C VAL A 3 -36.88 -31.25 22.56
N MET A 4 -36.33 -31.16 23.78
CA MET A 4 -35.21 -30.25 24.08
C MET A 4 -33.89 -30.71 23.47
N PHE A 5 -33.69 -32.03 23.34
CA PHE A 5 -32.52 -32.59 22.68
C PHE A 5 -32.54 -32.32 21.16
N ILE A 6 -33.72 -32.45 20.54
CA ILE A 6 -33.92 -32.14 19.11
C ILE A 6 -33.75 -30.63 18.85
N LEU A 7 -34.30 -29.76 19.70
CA LEU A 7 -34.09 -28.31 19.60
C LEU A 7 -32.61 -27.92 19.77
N GLY A 8 -31.87 -28.56 20.68
CA GLY A 8 -30.44 -28.35 20.84
C GLY A 8 -29.63 -28.75 19.60
N LEU A 9 -29.97 -29.88 18.97
CA LEU A 9 -29.32 -30.31 17.72
C LEU A 9 -29.62 -29.38 16.54
N ILE A 10 -30.86 -28.88 16.43
CA ILE A 10 -31.23 -27.88 15.41
C ILE A 10 -30.48 -26.57 15.63
N LEU A 11 -30.33 -26.12 16.88
CA LEU A 11 -29.59 -24.90 17.21
C LEU A 11 -28.09 -25.02 16.84
N ILE A 12 -27.47 -26.16 17.14
CA ILE A 12 -26.06 -26.43 16.79
C ILE A 12 -25.88 -26.50 15.26
N ALA A 13 -26.81 -27.12 14.54
CA ALA A 13 -26.79 -27.16 13.08
C ALA A 13 -26.94 -25.75 12.47
N MET A 14 -27.82 -24.91 13.03
CA MET A 14 -27.96 -23.51 12.59
C MET A 14 -26.72 -22.66 12.91
N LEU A 15 -26.07 -22.87 14.06
CA LEU A 15 -24.81 -22.21 14.41
C LEU A 15 -23.67 -22.62 13.47
N ALA A 16 -23.60 -23.91 13.07
CA ALA A 16 -22.61 -24.40 12.12
C ALA A 16 -22.82 -23.82 10.70
N VAL A 17 -24.07 -23.70 10.26
CA VAL A 17 -24.42 -23.08 8.96
C VAL A 17 -24.14 -21.57 8.98
N ALA A 18 -24.39 -20.89 10.10
CA ALA A 18 -24.03 -19.48 10.28
C ALA A 18 -22.50 -19.26 10.32
N ALA A 19 -21.74 -20.16 10.94
CA ALA A 19 -20.27 -20.12 10.94
C ALA A 19 -19.69 -20.38 9.55
N GLN A 20 -20.26 -21.32 8.78
CA GLN A 20 -19.87 -21.56 7.39
C GLN A 20 -20.22 -20.40 6.47
N SER A 21 -21.40 -19.78 6.62
CA SER A 21 -21.78 -18.61 5.83
C SER A 21 -20.94 -17.38 6.17
N LEU A 22 -20.58 -17.17 7.45
CA LEU A 22 -19.61 -16.16 7.86
C LEU A 22 -18.22 -16.43 7.26
N SER A 23 -17.72 -17.67 7.33
CA SER A 23 -16.41 -18.02 6.74
C SER A 23 -16.37 -17.84 5.22
N GLY A 24 -17.46 -18.15 4.51
CA GLY A 24 -17.62 -17.90 3.08
C GLY A 24 -17.74 -16.41 2.75
N MET A 25 -18.42 -15.62 3.58
CA MET A 25 -18.43 -14.16 3.46
C MET A 25 -17.03 -13.57 3.69
N TYR A 26 -16.26 -14.08 4.67
CA TYR A 26 -14.88 -13.66 4.89
C TYR A 26 -13.98 -14.03 3.71
N SER A 27 -14.14 -15.20 3.09
CA SER A 27 -13.35 -15.56 1.90
C SER A 27 -13.71 -14.68 0.70
N VAL A 28 -14.99 -14.40 0.46
CA VAL A 28 -15.44 -13.54 -0.66
C VAL A 28 -15.05 -12.08 -0.44
N LEU A 29 -15.10 -11.60 0.81
CA LEU A 29 -14.61 -10.25 1.16
C LEU A 29 -13.09 -10.17 0.99
N ASN A 30 -12.35 -11.20 1.39
CA ASN A 30 -10.91 -11.27 1.18
C ASN A 30 -10.56 -11.34 -0.31
N ASP A 31 -11.30 -12.10 -1.12
CA ASP A 31 -11.10 -12.16 -2.58
C ASP A 31 -11.43 -10.82 -3.25
N LEU A 32 -12.45 -10.11 -2.77
CA LEU A 32 -12.79 -8.77 -3.26
C LEU A 32 -11.72 -7.74 -2.86
N GLU A 33 -11.18 -7.85 -1.65
CA GLU A 33 -10.09 -7.01 -1.15
C GLU A 33 -8.80 -7.26 -1.94
N VAL A 34 -8.44 -8.52 -2.18
CA VAL A 34 -7.30 -8.92 -3.02
C VAL A 34 -7.50 -8.43 -4.46
N ALA A 35 -8.68 -8.58 -5.05
CA ALA A 35 -8.95 -8.09 -6.41
C ALA A 35 -8.85 -6.55 -6.51
N ARG A 36 -9.19 -5.83 -5.43
CA ARG A 36 -9.02 -4.37 -5.35
C ARG A 36 -7.55 -3.98 -5.20
N GLN A 37 -6.79 -4.69 -4.36
CA GLN A 37 -5.34 -4.49 -4.19
C GLN A 37 -4.59 -4.77 -5.49
N GLU A 38 -4.95 -5.85 -6.18
CA GLU A 38 -4.38 -6.24 -7.47
C GLU A 38 -4.47 -5.08 -8.48
N ARG A 39 -5.65 -4.45 -8.57
CA ARG A 39 -5.85 -3.29 -9.44
C ARG A 39 -4.98 -2.10 -9.07
N GLN A 40 -4.68 -1.89 -7.79
CA GLN A 40 -3.79 -0.81 -7.35
C GLN A 40 -2.32 -1.08 -7.71
N VAL A 41 -1.87 -2.32 -7.52
CA VAL A 41 -0.51 -2.74 -7.91
C VAL A 41 -0.32 -2.63 -9.43
N GLU A 42 -1.29 -3.09 -10.22
CA GLU A 42 -1.26 -2.94 -11.68
C GLU A 42 -1.15 -1.48 -12.14
N MET A 43 -1.83 -0.54 -11.43
CA MET A 43 -1.76 0.90 -11.74
C MET A 43 -0.37 1.47 -11.46
N LEU A 44 0.28 1.05 -10.38
CA LEU A 44 1.66 1.46 -10.05
C LEU A 44 2.67 0.96 -11.09
N TRP A 45 2.55 -0.31 -11.51
CA TRP A 45 3.42 -0.84 -12.56
C TRP A 45 3.24 -0.12 -13.89
N GLU A 46 1.99 0.14 -14.27
CA GLU A 46 1.67 0.88 -15.49
C GLU A 46 2.23 2.29 -15.46
N ALA A 47 2.05 3.01 -14.34
CA ALA A 47 2.63 4.32 -14.10
C ALA A 47 4.16 4.30 -14.25
N SER A 48 4.80 3.31 -13.65
CA SER A 48 6.25 3.22 -13.62
C SER A 48 6.84 2.93 -14.97
N LEU A 49 6.23 2.02 -15.71
CA LEU A 49 6.70 1.70 -17.04
C LEU A 49 6.49 2.88 -17.98
N SER A 50 5.41 3.62 -17.78
CA SER A 50 5.09 4.81 -18.57
C SER A 50 6.08 5.95 -18.32
N SER A 51 6.57 6.15 -17.09
CA SER A 51 7.61 7.15 -16.81
C SER A 51 9.00 6.78 -17.32
N LEU A 52 9.27 5.48 -17.44
CA LEU A 52 10.53 4.97 -17.98
C LEU A 52 10.58 5.01 -19.50
N LEU A 53 9.48 5.32 -20.21
CA LEU A 53 9.50 5.44 -21.67
C LEU A 53 10.40 6.61 -22.09
N VAL A 54 11.27 6.36 -23.06
CA VAL A 54 12.16 7.37 -23.65
C VAL A 54 11.90 7.51 -25.12
N GLN A 55 12.14 8.70 -25.67
CA GLN A 55 12.15 8.89 -27.11
C GLN A 55 13.47 8.35 -27.68
N ALA A 56 13.38 7.35 -28.54
CA ALA A 56 14.51 6.77 -29.26
C ALA A 56 14.09 6.55 -30.72
N GLY A 57 14.59 7.41 -31.60
CA GLY A 57 14.30 7.35 -33.04
C GLY A 57 14.40 8.72 -33.70
N PRO A 58 14.61 8.79 -35.02
CA PRO A 58 14.74 10.05 -35.76
C PRO A 58 13.46 10.88 -35.76
N ASN A 59 12.29 10.31 -35.41
CA ASN A 59 11.02 11.03 -35.35
C ASN A 59 10.46 11.13 -33.91
N GLY A 60 11.28 10.90 -32.88
CA GLY A 60 10.86 11.04 -31.48
C GLY A 60 9.91 9.93 -31.00
N GLU A 61 10.03 8.71 -31.54
CA GLU A 61 9.23 7.56 -31.13
C GLU A 61 9.56 7.11 -29.70
N PHE A 62 8.54 6.79 -28.89
CA PHE A 62 8.76 6.23 -27.55
C PHE A 62 9.06 4.73 -27.58
N VAL A 63 10.07 4.32 -26.83
CA VAL A 63 10.49 2.93 -26.63
C VAL A 63 10.40 2.53 -25.16
N ALA A 64 10.12 1.25 -24.91
CA ALA A 64 9.99 0.70 -23.56
C ALA A 64 11.31 0.12 -23.05
N PRO A 65 11.60 0.22 -21.73
CA PRO A 65 12.81 -0.38 -21.15
C PRO A 65 12.80 -1.89 -21.30
N LEU A 66 13.98 -2.50 -21.44
CA LEU A 66 14.14 -3.95 -21.39
C LEU A 66 13.82 -4.46 -19.97
N GLY A 67 13.04 -5.53 -19.86
CA GLY A 67 12.74 -6.16 -18.58
C GLY A 67 13.91 -6.91 -17.96
N ALA A 68 13.78 -7.27 -16.68
CA ALA A 68 14.76 -8.15 -16.03
C ALA A 68 14.62 -9.58 -16.57
N ALA A 69 15.71 -10.18 -17.03
CA ALA A 69 15.66 -11.53 -17.60
C ALA A 69 15.19 -12.57 -16.56
N LEU A 70 14.11 -13.29 -16.86
CA LEU A 70 13.70 -14.47 -16.11
C LEU A 70 14.44 -15.67 -16.71
N THR A 71 15.23 -16.35 -15.89
CA THR A 71 16.04 -17.49 -16.34
C THR A 71 15.53 -18.80 -15.75
N ASP A 72 15.60 -19.86 -16.52
CA ASP A 72 15.38 -21.21 -16.02
C ASP A 72 16.58 -21.70 -15.18
N VAL A 73 16.47 -22.92 -14.64
CA VAL A 73 17.55 -23.57 -13.87
C VAL A 73 18.86 -23.77 -14.64
N ASN A 74 18.84 -23.63 -15.97
CA ASN A 74 20.00 -23.77 -16.87
C ASN A 74 20.54 -22.42 -17.33
N GLY A 75 19.99 -21.29 -16.86
CA GLY A 75 20.40 -19.94 -17.24
C GLY A 75 19.85 -19.45 -18.58
N VAL A 76 18.89 -20.16 -19.19
CA VAL A 76 18.23 -19.75 -20.44
C VAL A 76 17.16 -18.72 -20.12
N VAL A 77 17.11 -17.61 -20.87
CA VAL A 77 16.10 -16.57 -20.71
C VAL A 77 14.76 -17.08 -21.24
N ILE A 78 13.81 -17.30 -20.33
CA ILE A 78 12.47 -17.83 -20.60
C ILE A 78 11.37 -16.76 -20.56
N GLY A 79 11.73 -15.52 -20.29
CA GLY A 79 10.82 -14.39 -20.25
C GLY A 79 11.49 -13.14 -19.68
N GLN A 80 10.69 -12.09 -19.51
CA GLN A 80 11.14 -10.88 -18.85
C GLN A 80 10.19 -10.55 -17.69
N GLY A 81 10.75 -10.25 -16.54
CA GLY A 81 10.04 -9.62 -15.43
C GLY A 81 10.05 -8.10 -15.60
N LEU A 82 9.38 -7.39 -14.69
CA LEU A 82 9.43 -5.93 -14.67
C LEU A 82 10.89 -5.45 -14.66
N PRO A 83 11.23 -4.41 -15.45
CA PRO A 83 12.55 -3.77 -15.40
C PRO A 83 12.96 -3.47 -13.96
N SER A 84 14.27 -3.56 -13.67
CA SER A 84 14.80 -3.27 -12.32
C SER A 84 14.40 -1.86 -11.85
N ALA A 85 14.44 -0.90 -12.77
CA ALA A 85 14.06 0.50 -12.56
C ALA A 85 12.56 0.73 -12.30
N VAL A 86 11.68 -0.26 -12.53
CA VAL A 86 10.26 -0.11 -12.18
C VAL A 86 10.13 0.03 -10.67
N THR A 87 9.51 1.09 -10.18
CA THR A 87 9.19 1.19 -8.75
C THR A 87 7.80 0.65 -8.49
N GLY A 88 7.58 0.08 -7.30
CA GLY A 88 6.45 -0.79 -7.00
C GLY A 88 6.89 -2.20 -6.60
N PRO A 89 5.93 -3.04 -6.16
CA PRO A 89 6.15 -4.44 -5.85
C PRO A 89 6.73 -5.15 -7.07
N LYS A 90 7.66 -6.08 -6.89
CA LYS A 90 8.07 -6.97 -7.99
C LYS A 90 7.13 -8.17 -8.16
N VAL A 91 6.10 -8.26 -7.33
CA VAL A 91 5.08 -9.32 -7.31
C VAL A 91 3.69 -8.69 -7.20
N ASN A 92 2.67 -9.38 -7.69
CA ASN A 92 1.29 -8.91 -7.59
C ASN A 92 0.72 -9.01 -6.17
N ALA A 93 -0.55 -8.64 -5.95
CA ALA A 93 -1.18 -8.69 -4.63
C ALA A 93 -1.32 -10.12 -4.06
N ARG A 94 -1.06 -11.13 -4.90
CA ARG A 94 -1.07 -12.56 -4.55
C ARG A 94 0.34 -13.14 -4.36
N GLY A 95 1.40 -12.34 -4.51
CA GLY A 95 2.79 -12.77 -4.32
C GLY A 95 3.43 -13.45 -5.53
N TYR A 96 2.85 -13.34 -6.72
CA TYR A 96 3.40 -13.94 -7.95
C TYR A 96 4.11 -12.91 -8.82
N ASN A 97 5.20 -13.31 -9.47
CA ASN A 97 5.95 -12.46 -10.39
C ASN A 97 5.11 -12.17 -11.65
N PRO A 98 4.91 -10.90 -12.03
CA PRO A 98 4.29 -10.57 -13.30
C PRO A 98 5.27 -10.85 -14.45
N LEU A 99 4.72 -11.24 -15.61
CA LEU A 99 5.47 -11.29 -16.85
C LEU A 99 5.36 -9.93 -17.56
N TYR A 100 6.47 -9.40 -18.04
CA TYR A 100 6.58 -8.15 -18.77
C TYR A 100 6.99 -8.42 -20.22
N CYS A 101 6.27 -7.82 -21.16
CA CYS A 101 6.49 -8.00 -22.59
C CYS A 101 6.69 -6.64 -23.26
N ALA A 102 7.93 -6.15 -23.29
CA ALA A 102 8.30 -4.95 -24.05
C ALA A 102 8.16 -5.19 -25.56
N LEU A 103 7.57 -4.23 -26.26
CA LEU A 103 7.37 -4.28 -27.70
C LEU A 103 8.27 -3.28 -28.41
N GLY A 104 9.03 -3.78 -29.38
CA GLY A 104 9.81 -2.96 -30.30
C GLY A 104 9.05 -2.68 -31.59
N ARG A 105 9.40 -1.58 -32.26
CA ARG A 105 8.84 -1.23 -33.56
C ARG A 105 9.67 -1.83 -34.70
N ALA A 106 9.00 -2.20 -35.80
CA ALA A 106 9.69 -2.81 -36.95
C ALA A 106 10.67 -1.83 -37.62
N ASP A 107 10.34 -0.54 -37.60
CA ASP A 107 10.99 0.55 -38.34
C ASP A 107 12.11 1.24 -37.58
N LEU A 108 12.32 0.92 -36.30
CA LEU A 108 13.46 1.41 -35.52
C LEU A 108 14.62 0.41 -35.64
N ASP A 109 15.71 0.81 -36.31
CA ASP A 109 16.93 0.02 -36.31
C ASP A 109 17.63 0.14 -34.93
N GLY A 110 17.73 -0.98 -34.22
CA GLY A 110 18.53 -1.06 -32.99
C GLY A 110 20.01 -1.12 -33.32
N ILE A 111 20.81 -0.23 -32.72
CA ILE A 111 22.28 -0.24 -32.81
C ILE A 111 22.89 -1.15 -31.72
N GLY A 112 22.07 -1.66 -30.78
CA GLY A 112 22.51 -2.45 -29.62
C GLY A 112 22.33 -3.96 -29.74
N ASP A 113 22.52 -4.63 -28.60
CA ASP A 113 22.53 -6.10 -28.51
C ASP A 113 21.18 -6.72 -28.83
N THR A 114 21.26 -7.93 -29.37
CA THR A 114 20.12 -8.79 -29.69
C THR A 114 19.97 -9.85 -28.61
N GLN A 115 18.77 -10.00 -28.04
CA GLN A 115 18.46 -11.00 -27.02
C GLN A 115 17.36 -11.94 -27.53
N ASP A 116 17.61 -13.24 -27.45
CA ASP A 116 16.61 -14.27 -27.73
C ASP A 116 15.90 -14.68 -26.45
N ILE A 117 14.56 -14.72 -26.51
CA ILE A 117 13.69 -15.12 -25.41
C ILE A 117 13.02 -16.42 -25.81
N THR A 118 13.32 -17.48 -25.06
CA THR A 118 12.84 -18.84 -25.35
C THR A 118 11.47 -19.02 -24.71
N LEU A 119 10.46 -19.34 -25.51
CA LEU A 119 9.09 -19.54 -25.04
C LEU A 119 8.84 -21.01 -24.68
N GLU A 120 9.26 -21.91 -25.57
CA GLU A 120 9.23 -23.37 -25.41
C GLU A 120 10.38 -23.98 -26.23
N PRO A 121 10.72 -25.28 -26.05
CA PRO A 121 11.76 -25.92 -26.87
C PRO A 121 11.52 -25.75 -28.38
N GLY A 122 12.36 -24.95 -29.04
CA GLY A 122 12.28 -24.65 -30.47
C GLY A 122 11.44 -23.43 -30.85
N LEU A 123 10.82 -22.72 -29.90
CA LEU A 123 10.08 -21.48 -30.13
C LEU A 123 10.74 -20.33 -29.35
N SER A 124 11.27 -19.33 -30.05
CA SER A 124 11.83 -18.11 -29.46
C SER A 124 11.39 -16.87 -30.23
N TYR A 125 11.43 -15.72 -29.55
CA TYR A 125 11.35 -14.43 -30.20
C TYR A 125 12.55 -13.57 -29.81
N THR A 126 12.96 -12.73 -30.73
CA THR A 126 14.18 -11.93 -30.62
C THR A 126 13.81 -10.48 -30.38
N VAL A 127 14.46 -9.85 -29.40
CA VAL A 127 14.39 -8.40 -29.16
C VAL A 127 15.73 -7.75 -29.48
N GLN A 128 15.71 -6.66 -30.24
CA GLN A 128 16.86 -5.78 -30.43
C GLN A 128 16.72 -4.59 -29.51
N THR A 129 17.85 -4.16 -28.98
CA THR A 129 17.89 -3.09 -28.00
C THR A 129 18.69 -1.89 -28.48
N VAL A 130 18.48 -0.76 -27.82
CA VAL A 130 19.38 0.39 -27.82
C VAL A 130 19.66 0.77 -26.38
N THR A 131 20.90 1.14 -26.08
CA THR A 131 21.25 1.68 -24.77
C THR A 131 21.06 3.19 -24.79
N VAL A 132 20.20 3.70 -23.91
CA VAL A 132 20.05 5.13 -23.65
C VAL A 132 20.51 5.38 -22.22
N GLY A 133 21.62 6.11 -22.06
CA GLY A 133 22.28 6.24 -20.76
C GLY A 133 22.85 4.91 -20.29
N THR A 134 22.39 4.41 -19.14
CA THR A 134 22.80 3.13 -18.54
C THR A 134 21.78 2.00 -18.74
N GLN A 135 20.63 2.28 -19.35
CA GLN A 135 19.52 1.33 -19.47
C GLN A 135 19.31 0.91 -20.93
N ALA A 136 19.00 -0.37 -21.12
CA ALA A 136 18.64 -0.93 -22.42
C ALA A 136 17.13 -0.75 -22.67
N TYR A 137 16.78 -0.41 -23.89
CA TYR A 137 15.42 -0.19 -24.37
C TYR A 137 15.14 -1.04 -25.59
N VAL A 138 13.92 -1.57 -25.72
CA VAL A 138 13.54 -2.43 -26.85
C VAL A 138 13.17 -1.57 -28.05
N THR A 139 13.97 -1.64 -29.11
CA THR A 139 13.73 -0.91 -30.36
C THR A 139 12.99 -1.75 -31.39
N ARG A 140 13.31 -3.05 -31.48
CA ARG A 140 12.65 -3.98 -32.42
C ARG A 140 12.35 -5.30 -31.73
N SER A 141 11.16 -5.85 -31.97
CA SER A 141 10.82 -7.23 -31.59
C SER A 141 10.38 -8.00 -32.84
N SER A 142 10.85 -9.24 -32.98
CA SER A 142 10.38 -10.14 -34.04
C SER A 142 8.87 -10.34 -33.94
N ALA A 143 8.19 -10.55 -35.07
CA ALA A 143 6.73 -10.70 -35.07
C ALA A 143 6.33 -11.92 -34.23
N ILE A 144 5.58 -11.70 -33.15
CA ILE A 144 4.91 -12.75 -32.39
C ILE A 144 3.50 -12.86 -32.98
N SER A 145 3.13 -14.04 -33.47
CA SER A 145 1.90 -14.28 -34.24
C SER A 145 0.60 -13.90 -33.52
N ALA A 146 0.62 -13.78 -32.19
CA ALA A 146 -0.54 -13.36 -31.39
C ALA A 146 -0.54 -11.86 -31.04
N MET A 147 0.59 -11.18 -31.26
CA MET A 147 0.80 -9.73 -31.06
C MET A 147 0.79 -8.98 -32.39
N GLU A 148 -0.15 -9.31 -33.29
CA GLU A 148 -0.31 -8.59 -34.55
C GLU A 148 -0.31 -7.08 -34.28
N ARG A 149 0.56 -6.33 -35.00
CA ARG A 149 0.81 -4.88 -34.86
C ARG A 149 -0.40 -4.04 -35.31
N GLY A 150 -1.57 -4.31 -34.75
CA GLY A 150 -2.84 -3.72 -35.13
C GLY A 150 -3.03 -2.27 -34.69
N SER A 151 -2.24 -1.75 -33.74
CA SER A 151 -2.21 -0.31 -33.47
C SER A 151 -0.82 0.16 -33.09
N THR A 152 -0.41 1.30 -33.66
CA THR A 152 0.87 2.01 -33.45
C THR A 152 0.99 2.62 -32.05
N SER A 153 0.24 2.11 -31.07
CA SER A 153 -0.04 2.77 -29.79
C SER A 153 0.21 1.90 -28.57
N ILE A 154 1.05 0.85 -28.64
CA ILE A 154 1.35 -0.05 -27.51
C ILE A 154 2.87 -0.25 -27.36
N ALA A 155 3.38 0.01 -26.16
CA ALA A 155 4.81 -0.02 -25.80
C ALA A 155 5.19 -1.35 -25.13
N ALA A 156 4.27 -1.91 -24.33
CA ALA A 156 4.51 -3.14 -23.60
C ALA A 156 3.20 -3.75 -23.05
N PHE A 157 3.31 -4.97 -22.52
CA PHE A 157 2.27 -5.61 -21.70
C PHE A 157 2.82 -6.02 -20.34
N ILE A 158 1.95 -6.04 -19.32
CA ILE A 158 2.17 -6.73 -18.05
C ILE A 158 1.11 -7.82 -17.94
N ILE A 159 1.50 -9.05 -17.66
CA ILE A 159 0.60 -10.17 -17.41
C ILE A 159 0.73 -10.51 -15.93
N SER A 160 -0.37 -10.37 -15.18
CA SER A 160 -0.39 -10.66 -13.74
C SER A 160 -1.02 -12.03 -13.47
N PRO A 161 -0.25 -13.07 -13.07
CA PRO A 161 -0.78 -14.41 -12.86
C PRO A 161 -1.66 -14.53 -11.61
N PHE A 162 -2.70 -15.35 -11.68
CA PHE A 162 -3.57 -15.61 -10.51
C PHE A 162 -3.04 -16.68 -9.55
N GLU A 163 -2.10 -17.52 -10.01
CA GLU A 163 -1.45 -18.61 -9.29
C GLU A 163 0.04 -18.72 -9.69
N ALA A 164 0.85 -19.54 -9.02
CA ALA A 164 2.22 -19.78 -9.46
C ALA A 164 2.19 -20.54 -10.80
N VAL A 165 2.52 -19.86 -11.90
CA VAL A 165 2.55 -20.47 -13.23
C VAL A 165 3.97 -20.42 -13.77
N ASP A 166 4.54 -21.61 -14.01
CA ASP A 166 5.89 -21.76 -14.58
C ASP A 166 5.96 -21.44 -16.09
N ARG A 167 4.83 -21.14 -16.75
CA ARG A 167 4.72 -20.99 -18.21
C ARG A 167 3.77 -19.88 -18.64
N LEU A 168 4.03 -18.65 -18.19
CA LEU A 168 3.47 -17.47 -18.85
C LEU A 168 4.36 -17.09 -20.04
N SER A 169 3.77 -16.87 -21.22
CA SER A 169 4.50 -16.43 -22.41
C SER A 169 3.89 -15.17 -23.03
N CYS A 170 4.74 -14.28 -23.56
CA CYS A 170 4.30 -13.14 -24.36
C CYS A 170 3.54 -13.56 -25.64
N ALA A 171 3.71 -14.81 -26.08
CA ALA A 171 2.96 -15.37 -27.20
C ALA A 171 1.51 -15.77 -26.85
N ASP A 172 1.15 -15.84 -25.57
CA ASP A 172 -0.21 -16.20 -25.14
C ASP A 172 -1.19 -15.01 -25.23
N ILE A 173 -0.68 -13.80 -25.47
CA ILE A 173 -1.48 -12.59 -25.63
C ILE A 173 -2.21 -12.65 -26.97
N ARG A 174 -3.54 -12.74 -26.94
CA ARG A 174 -4.40 -12.69 -28.13
C ARG A 174 -5.13 -11.37 -28.23
N TYR A 175 -5.16 -10.78 -29.42
CA TYR A 175 -6.05 -9.66 -29.71
C TYR A 175 -7.45 -10.17 -30.06
N ASP A 176 -8.45 -9.80 -29.26
CA ASP A 176 -9.84 -10.05 -29.57
C ASP A 176 -10.37 -8.90 -30.43
N GLN A 177 -10.60 -9.19 -31.71
CA GLN A 177 -11.11 -8.22 -32.70
C GLN A 177 -12.55 -7.76 -32.39
N VAL A 178 -13.31 -8.48 -31.58
CA VAL A 178 -14.69 -8.13 -31.23
C VAL A 178 -14.75 -7.13 -30.07
N THR A 179 -13.94 -7.37 -29.04
CA THR A 179 -13.88 -6.48 -27.85
C THR A 179 -12.83 -5.38 -27.98
N GLY A 180 -11.90 -5.51 -28.92
CA GLY A 180 -10.75 -4.63 -29.06
C GLY A 180 -9.74 -4.76 -27.92
N GLN A 181 -9.79 -5.84 -27.14
CA GLN A 181 -8.92 -6.06 -25.98
C GLN A 181 -7.86 -7.13 -26.25
N HIS A 182 -6.72 -6.97 -25.57
CA HIS A 182 -5.71 -8.03 -25.49
C HIS A 182 -6.03 -8.92 -24.29
N THR A 183 -6.11 -10.23 -24.53
CA THR A 183 -6.50 -11.23 -23.54
C THR A 183 -5.47 -12.35 -23.47
N VAL A 184 -5.31 -12.95 -22.29
CA VAL A 184 -4.57 -14.19 -22.08
C VAL A 184 -5.55 -15.19 -21.48
N ALA A 185 -5.52 -16.45 -21.91
CA ALA A 185 -6.45 -17.45 -21.41
C ALA A 185 -6.30 -17.61 -19.89
N GLY A 186 -7.37 -17.34 -19.15
CA GLY A 186 -7.40 -17.47 -17.68
C GLY A 186 -6.68 -16.37 -16.89
N ILE A 187 -6.09 -15.35 -17.53
CA ILE A 187 -5.22 -14.35 -16.87
C ILE A 187 -5.53 -12.93 -17.39
N ARG A 188 -5.43 -11.90 -16.52
CA ARG A 188 -5.56 -10.50 -16.94
C ARG A 188 -4.23 -9.99 -17.50
N ALA A 189 -4.27 -9.47 -18.73
CA ALA A 189 -3.18 -8.72 -19.33
C ALA A 189 -3.47 -7.22 -19.27
N LYS A 190 -2.47 -6.45 -18.86
CA LYS A 190 -2.50 -4.99 -18.77
C LYS A 190 -1.64 -4.40 -19.88
N VAL A 191 -2.22 -3.45 -20.63
CA VAL A 191 -1.59 -2.81 -21.79
C VAL A 191 -0.87 -1.53 -21.36
N ILE A 192 0.37 -1.34 -21.82
CA ILE A 192 1.12 -0.08 -21.70
C ILE A 192 1.09 0.63 -23.05
N PRO A 193 0.37 1.75 -23.19
CA PRO A 193 0.23 2.42 -24.48
C PRO A 193 1.42 3.34 -24.88
N ILE A 194 1.65 3.50 -26.19
CA ILE A 194 2.46 4.57 -26.83
C ILE A 194 1.49 5.66 -27.29
N PHE A 195 1.71 6.92 -26.90
CA PHE A 195 0.90 8.04 -27.40
C PHE A 195 1.76 9.02 -28.21
N GLY A 196 1.28 9.34 -29.41
CA GLY A 196 2.05 9.95 -30.50
C GLY A 196 2.34 11.44 -30.34
N ALA A 197 3.57 11.79 -30.75
CA ALA A 197 4.17 13.11 -30.83
C ALA A 197 3.71 13.96 -32.04
N ASN A 198 2.56 13.67 -32.66
CA ASN A 198 2.14 14.41 -33.85
C ASN A 198 1.07 15.45 -33.50
N GLY A 199 1.51 16.72 -33.45
CA GLY A 199 0.67 17.92 -33.43
C GLY A 199 -0.20 18.05 -34.69
N GLY A 200 -1.20 17.18 -34.82
CA GLY A 200 -2.22 17.20 -35.86
C GLY A 200 -3.48 17.91 -35.38
N THR A 201 -3.95 18.86 -36.18
CA THR A 201 -5.15 19.68 -35.99
C THR A 201 -6.41 18.86 -35.66
N LEU A 202 -7.04 19.26 -34.55
CA LEU A 202 -8.28 18.72 -33.99
C LEU A 202 -9.47 18.91 -34.96
N SER A 203 -10.02 17.81 -35.46
CA SER A 203 -11.42 17.72 -35.90
C SER A 203 -11.94 16.32 -35.56
N SER A 204 -13.19 16.22 -35.08
CA SER A 204 -13.81 15.02 -34.44
C SER A 204 -13.23 14.54 -33.09
N ALA A 205 -12.18 15.21 -32.59
CA ALA A 205 -11.43 14.86 -31.39
C ALA A 205 -12.16 15.05 -30.03
N GLU A 206 -13.35 15.68 -29.98
CA GLU A 206 -14.10 15.84 -28.72
C GLU A 206 -14.86 14.57 -28.27
N ALA A 207 -15.03 13.59 -29.17
CA ALA A 207 -15.67 12.31 -28.84
C ALA A 207 -14.66 11.22 -28.44
N VAL A 208 -13.43 11.25 -28.97
CA VAL A 208 -12.37 10.26 -28.66
C VAL A 208 -11.61 10.62 -27.37
N ASN A 209 -11.52 11.90 -27.03
CA ASN A 209 -10.93 12.36 -25.76
C ASN A 209 -11.72 11.88 -24.51
N ARG A 210 -12.86 11.22 -24.71
CA ARG A 210 -13.75 10.72 -23.67
C ARG A 210 -13.46 9.29 -23.23
N SER A 211 -12.71 8.51 -24.03
CA SER A 211 -12.30 7.13 -23.75
C SER A 211 -10.78 6.90 -23.83
N SER A 212 -10.01 7.92 -24.20
CA SER A 212 -8.56 7.79 -24.38
C SER A 212 -7.78 8.04 -23.09
N ASN A 213 -6.73 7.24 -22.88
CA ASN A 213 -5.66 7.58 -21.94
C ASN A 213 -4.80 8.67 -22.60
N GLN A 214 -4.36 9.66 -21.82
CA GLN A 214 -3.50 10.75 -22.27
C GLN A 214 -2.14 10.67 -21.57
N PHE A 215 -1.08 11.06 -22.27
CA PHE A 215 0.28 11.13 -21.75
C PHE A 215 0.86 12.52 -21.99
N ILE A 216 1.47 13.10 -20.96
CA ILE A 216 2.15 14.38 -20.99
C ILE A 216 3.60 14.14 -20.56
N ASP A 217 4.55 14.52 -21.43
CA ASP A 217 5.93 14.74 -21.01
C ASP A 217 6.05 16.19 -20.51
N ALA A 218 6.39 16.36 -19.23
CA ALA A 218 6.51 17.68 -18.62
C ALA A 218 7.83 18.39 -18.93
N SER A 219 8.75 17.81 -19.73
CA SER A 219 10.07 18.40 -20.03
C SER A 219 10.03 19.88 -20.43
N ALA A 220 9.02 20.29 -21.20
CA ALA A 220 8.86 21.67 -21.67
C ALA A 220 8.24 22.66 -20.66
N TYR A 221 7.78 22.18 -19.50
CA TYR A 221 7.02 23.00 -18.54
C TYR A 221 7.79 23.19 -17.24
N ASP A 222 7.94 24.41 -16.74
CA ASP A 222 8.50 24.66 -15.40
C ASP A 222 7.49 24.36 -14.28
N SER A 223 6.19 24.43 -14.58
CA SER A 223 5.08 24.26 -13.65
C SER A 223 4.18 23.09 -14.03
N ILE A 224 3.83 22.24 -13.06
CA ILE A 224 2.83 21.18 -13.28
C ILE A 224 1.43 21.74 -13.50
N ASN A 225 1.15 22.95 -13.02
CA ASN A 225 -0.12 23.62 -13.29
C ASN A 225 -0.27 23.92 -14.78
N ASP A 226 0.80 24.36 -15.45
CA ASP A 226 0.76 24.69 -16.87
C ASP A 226 0.65 23.42 -17.73
N ALA A 227 1.35 22.34 -17.34
CA ALA A 227 1.25 21.05 -17.99
C ALA A 227 -0.17 20.46 -17.90
N LEU A 228 -0.82 20.60 -16.74
CA LEU A 228 -2.15 20.03 -16.49
C LEU A 228 -3.31 20.95 -16.91
N ALA A 229 -3.08 22.27 -17.07
CA ALA A 229 -4.11 23.27 -17.33
C ALA A 229 -5.13 22.89 -18.44
N PRO A 230 -4.72 22.30 -19.59
CA PRO A 230 -5.67 21.91 -20.63
C PRO A 230 -6.66 20.81 -20.21
N TYR A 231 -6.34 20.05 -19.16
CA TYR A 231 -7.05 18.85 -18.74
C TYR A 231 -7.83 19.02 -17.44
N LEU A 232 -7.58 20.07 -16.65
CA LEU A 232 -8.23 20.25 -15.35
C LEU A 232 -9.74 20.47 -15.44
N SER A 233 -10.21 21.14 -16.50
CA SER A 233 -11.64 21.42 -16.69
C SER A 233 -12.42 20.23 -17.28
N ASN A 234 -11.72 19.33 -17.99
CA ASN A 234 -12.32 18.16 -18.63
C ASN A 234 -11.29 17.02 -18.70
N PRO A 235 -11.02 16.34 -17.58
CA PRO A 235 -9.96 15.35 -17.53
C PRO A 235 -10.32 14.12 -18.37
N PRO A 236 -9.34 13.53 -19.08
CA PRO A 236 -9.53 12.25 -19.75
C PRO A 236 -9.79 11.15 -18.71
N ALA A 237 -10.21 9.97 -19.19
CA ALA A 237 -10.43 8.81 -18.30
C ALA A 237 -9.15 8.45 -17.53
N ARG A 238 -7.99 8.58 -18.19
CA ARG A 238 -6.67 8.44 -17.58
C ARG A 238 -5.73 9.51 -18.13
N LEU A 239 -5.00 10.18 -17.25
CA LEU A 239 -3.94 11.13 -17.58
C LEU A 239 -2.64 10.66 -16.93
N THR A 240 -1.57 10.58 -17.69
CA THR A 240 -0.23 10.26 -17.18
C THR A 240 0.68 11.46 -17.42
N LEU A 241 1.20 12.02 -16.33
CA LEU A 241 2.18 13.10 -16.34
C LEU A 241 3.55 12.50 -16.00
N ASN A 242 4.42 12.39 -16.99
CA ASN A 242 5.82 12.05 -16.80
C ASN A 242 6.61 13.30 -16.44
N LEU A 243 7.40 13.20 -15.37
CA LEU A 243 8.24 14.28 -14.86
C LEU A 243 9.72 13.89 -14.99
N PRO A 244 10.37 14.18 -16.13
CA PRO A 244 11.79 13.96 -16.29
C PRO A 244 12.64 14.61 -15.19
N ALA A 245 13.86 14.08 -14.99
CA ALA A 245 14.81 14.67 -14.05
C ALA A 245 15.07 16.15 -14.42
N ARG A 246 14.85 17.05 -13.46
CA ARG A 246 15.10 18.49 -13.62
C ARG A 246 15.83 19.06 -12.41
N THR A 247 16.93 19.77 -12.65
CA THR A 247 17.59 20.57 -11.62
C THR A 247 16.63 21.61 -11.06
N GLY A 248 16.39 21.58 -9.75
CA GLY A 248 15.43 22.47 -9.09
C GLY A 248 13.97 22.00 -9.11
N GLY A 249 13.66 20.87 -9.76
CA GLY A 249 12.32 20.28 -9.79
C GLY A 249 11.28 21.08 -10.58
N TYR A 250 10.01 20.72 -10.41
CA TYR A 250 8.85 21.38 -10.98
C TYR A 250 8.17 22.27 -9.95
N GLN A 251 7.38 23.25 -10.39
CA GLN A 251 6.62 24.11 -9.49
C GLN A 251 5.14 23.72 -9.47
N LEU A 252 4.54 23.67 -8.28
CA LEU A 252 3.11 23.70 -8.03
C LEU A 252 2.76 25.13 -7.59
N THR A 253 2.47 25.99 -8.58
CA THR A 253 2.24 27.43 -8.39
C THR A 253 0.88 27.75 -7.81
N GLN A 254 -0.09 26.84 -7.96
CA GLN A 254 -1.45 26.98 -7.44
C GLN A 254 -2.02 25.62 -7.07
N SER A 255 -2.95 25.60 -6.11
CA SER A 255 -3.62 24.36 -5.70
C SER A 255 -4.38 23.74 -6.88
N ILE A 256 -4.21 22.44 -7.09
CA ILE A 256 -4.85 21.69 -8.18
C ILE A 256 -6.01 20.89 -7.61
N VAL A 257 -7.17 20.93 -8.26
CA VAL A 257 -8.31 20.07 -7.94
C VAL A 257 -8.57 19.17 -9.13
N LEU A 258 -8.46 17.86 -8.92
CA LEU A 258 -8.81 16.83 -9.89
C LEU A 258 -10.12 16.19 -9.47
N GLY A 259 -11.02 15.96 -10.43
CA GLY A 259 -12.26 15.24 -10.11
C GLY A 259 -13.05 14.74 -11.30
N THR A 260 -14.28 14.30 -11.02
CA THR A 260 -15.17 13.61 -11.95
C THR A 260 -15.40 14.38 -13.24
N LYS A 261 -15.41 13.63 -14.33
CA LYS A 261 -16.00 14.03 -15.59
C LYS A 261 -17.52 14.15 -15.45
N THR A 262 -18.14 15.03 -16.24
CA THR A 262 -19.59 14.99 -16.47
C THR A 262 -20.00 13.60 -16.99
N GLY A 263 -20.92 12.92 -16.29
CA GLY A 263 -21.45 11.62 -16.69
C GLY A 263 -20.94 10.37 -15.95
N GLY A 264 -20.26 10.52 -14.80
CA GLY A 264 -20.01 9.40 -13.88
C GLY A 264 -18.78 8.53 -14.16
N VAL A 265 -17.91 8.93 -15.09
CA VAL A 265 -16.61 8.26 -15.32
C VAL A 265 -15.56 8.85 -14.38
N GLN A 266 -14.95 8.01 -13.55
CA GLN A 266 -13.85 8.40 -12.66
C GLN A 266 -12.58 8.67 -13.49
N SER A 267 -11.96 9.83 -13.28
CA SER A 267 -10.66 10.16 -13.85
C SER A 267 -9.54 9.52 -13.02
N HIS A 268 -8.46 9.13 -13.69
CA HIS A 268 -7.24 8.64 -13.06
C HIS A 268 -6.06 9.52 -13.46
N LEU A 269 -5.39 10.15 -12.50
CA LEU A 269 -4.14 10.85 -12.73
C LEU A 269 -2.97 10.01 -12.24
N VAL A 270 -1.96 9.86 -13.08
CA VAL A 270 -0.64 9.36 -12.73
C VAL A 270 0.34 10.52 -12.80
N ILE A 271 1.14 10.72 -11.76
CA ILE A 271 2.31 11.61 -11.77
C ILE A 271 3.51 10.75 -11.41
N ALA A 272 4.44 10.62 -12.34
CA ALA A 272 5.56 9.70 -12.19
C ALA A 272 6.88 10.38 -12.57
N GLY A 273 7.88 10.22 -11.71
CA GLY A 273 9.26 10.66 -11.92
C GLY A 273 10.21 9.51 -12.28
N PRO A 274 11.48 9.83 -12.57
CA PRO A 274 12.54 8.84 -12.74
C PRO A 274 12.84 8.12 -11.42
N ALA A 275 13.63 7.03 -11.46
CA ALA A 275 13.92 6.22 -10.29
C ALA A 275 14.68 6.97 -9.18
N GLU A 276 15.49 7.97 -9.54
CA GLU A 276 16.18 8.85 -8.58
C GLU A 276 15.23 9.83 -7.86
N GLY A 277 13.98 9.92 -8.32
CA GLY A 277 12.97 10.81 -7.80
C GLY A 277 12.97 12.18 -8.48
N VAL A 278 11.83 12.86 -8.36
CA VAL A 278 11.66 14.25 -8.81
C VAL A 278 10.91 15.06 -7.77
N ILE A 279 11.27 16.33 -7.62
CA ILE A 279 10.65 17.24 -6.66
C ILE A 279 9.61 18.09 -7.37
N ILE A 280 8.42 18.17 -6.79
CA ILE A 280 7.38 19.15 -7.10
C ILE A 280 7.35 20.13 -5.93
N ASN A 281 7.91 21.31 -6.12
CA ASN A 281 8.04 22.35 -5.11
C ASN A 281 6.75 23.16 -5.01
N GLY A 282 6.47 23.66 -3.81
CA GLY A 282 5.41 24.64 -3.58
C GLY A 282 4.40 24.13 -2.57
N ALA A 283 4.26 24.89 -1.48
CA ALA A 283 3.40 24.61 -0.32
C ALA A 283 1.88 24.68 -0.61
N GLN A 284 1.48 24.37 -1.84
CA GLN A 284 0.11 24.31 -2.31
C GLN A 284 -0.48 22.93 -2.05
N THR A 285 -1.81 22.80 -2.25
CA THR A 285 -2.52 21.53 -2.07
C THR A 285 -2.81 20.88 -3.41
N LEU A 286 -2.52 19.58 -3.53
CA LEU A 286 -3.10 18.73 -4.56
C LEU A 286 -4.35 18.07 -3.99
N ALA A 287 -5.51 18.39 -4.53
CA ALA A 287 -6.80 17.84 -4.11
C ALA A 287 -7.34 16.88 -5.17
N VAL A 288 -7.76 15.68 -4.74
CA VAL A 288 -8.33 14.64 -5.60
C VAL A 288 -9.71 14.28 -5.07
N LYS A 289 -10.74 14.46 -5.91
CA LYS A 289 -12.13 14.29 -5.53
C LYS A 289 -12.85 13.33 -6.47
N ASN A 290 -13.43 12.25 -5.96
CA ASN A 290 -14.16 11.26 -6.79
C ASN A 290 -13.32 10.73 -7.97
N ALA A 291 -12.01 10.63 -7.77
CA ALA A 291 -11.04 10.30 -8.79
C ALA A 291 -9.95 9.41 -8.18
N SER A 292 -8.98 9.05 -9.00
CA SER A 292 -7.85 8.23 -8.58
C SER A 292 -6.52 8.88 -8.91
N LEU A 293 -5.54 8.70 -8.02
CA LEU A 293 -4.20 9.26 -8.12
C LEU A 293 -3.15 8.15 -7.99
N THR A 294 -2.08 8.27 -8.74
CA THR A 294 -0.85 7.50 -8.50
C THR A 294 0.31 8.47 -8.48
N LEU A 295 1.06 8.49 -7.37
CA LEU A 295 2.32 9.20 -7.26
C LEU A 295 3.44 8.19 -7.20
N GLN A 296 4.46 8.41 -8.00
CA GLN A 296 5.55 7.48 -8.11
C GLN A 296 6.90 8.19 -8.26
N ASN A 297 7.82 7.92 -7.33
CA ASN A 297 9.14 8.56 -7.29
C ASN A 297 9.02 10.09 -7.31
N VAL A 298 8.03 10.62 -6.60
CA VAL A 298 7.74 12.05 -6.54
C VAL A 298 7.85 12.51 -5.10
N THR A 299 8.62 13.57 -4.88
CA THR A 299 8.57 14.37 -3.65
C THR A 299 7.64 15.54 -3.90
N LEU A 300 6.47 15.51 -3.28
CA LEU A 300 5.49 16.60 -3.28
C LEU A 300 5.70 17.46 -2.03
N ASP A 301 6.28 18.65 -2.21
CA ASP A 301 6.44 19.68 -1.18
C ASP A 301 5.12 20.43 -0.91
N GLY A 302 4.02 19.69 -0.87
CA GLY A 302 2.66 20.20 -0.76
C GLY A 302 1.75 19.19 -0.10
N ASN A 303 0.62 19.67 0.44
CA ASN A 303 -0.35 18.79 1.09
C ASN A 303 -1.18 18.04 0.06
N LEU A 304 -1.55 16.81 0.39
CA LEU A 304 -2.47 16.00 -0.39
C LEU A 304 -3.82 15.92 0.32
N HIS A 305 -4.88 16.29 -0.40
CA HIS A 305 -6.25 16.16 0.07
C HIS A 305 -7.02 15.16 -0.80
N LEU A 306 -7.55 14.10 -0.18
CA LEU A 306 -8.30 13.04 -0.85
C LEU A 306 -9.74 13.04 -0.34
N ASP A 307 -10.70 13.07 -1.25
CA ASP A 307 -12.13 13.11 -0.93
C ASP A 307 -12.87 12.14 -1.87
N ASN A 308 -13.39 11.04 -1.32
CA ASN A 308 -13.99 9.96 -2.11
C ASN A 308 -13.04 9.46 -3.23
N ALA A 309 -11.75 9.37 -2.93
CA ALA A 309 -10.70 9.11 -3.90
C ALA A 309 -9.94 7.81 -3.60
N SER A 310 -9.17 7.34 -4.59
CA SER A 310 -8.17 6.30 -4.37
C SER A 310 -6.78 6.79 -4.74
N ALA A 311 -5.79 6.55 -3.89
CA ALA A 311 -4.42 6.98 -4.12
C ALA A 311 -3.44 5.82 -3.90
N ALA A 312 -2.44 5.71 -4.77
CA ALA A 312 -1.33 4.76 -4.64
C ALA A 312 0.00 5.52 -4.66
N PHE A 313 0.90 5.14 -3.77
CA PHE A 313 2.19 5.78 -3.55
C PHE A 313 3.31 4.73 -3.62
N SER A 314 4.34 5.02 -4.42
CA SER A 314 5.60 4.26 -4.40
C SER A 314 6.79 5.20 -4.53
N GLY A 315 7.82 5.00 -3.70
CA GLY A 315 9.02 5.85 -3.71
C GLY A 315 8.73 7.33 -3.48
N SER A 316 7.59 7.66 -2.85
CA SER A 316 7.07 9.03 -2.83
C SER A 316 7.19 9.67 -1.45
N THR A 317 7.42 10.98 -1.45
CA THR A 317 7.45 11.82 -0.25
C THR A 317 6.35 12.85 -0.36
N ILE A 318 5.51 13.01 0.67
CA ILE A 318 4.38 13.96 0.68
C ILE A 318 4.41 14.80 1.96
N MET A 319 4.18 16.11 1.92
CA MET A 319 4.21 16.94 3.15
C MET A 319 3.12 16.61 4.17
N GLY A 320 1.96 16.11 3.75
CA GLY A 320 0.86 15.80 4.66
C GLY A 320 -0.33 15.26 3.90
N ILE A 321 -1.15 14.44 4.56
CA ILE A 321 -2.27 13.77 3.92
C ILE A 321 -3.53 13.92 4.76
N THR A 322 -4.58 14.47 4.14
CA THR A 322 -5.94 14.47 4.70
C THR A 322 -6.84 13.70 3.77
N ALA A 323 -7.41 12.59 4.25
CA ALA A 323 -8.25 11.71 3.46
C ALA A 323 -9.64 11.53 4.08
N VAL A 324 -10.68 11.68 3.26
CA VAL A 324 -12.09 11.50 3.64
C VAL A 324 -12.73 10.50 2.69
N SER A 325 -13.36 9.45 3.23
CA SER A 325 -14.02 8.41 2.43
C SER A 325 -13.13 7.82 1.32
N SER A 326 -11.83 7.71 1.58
CA SER A 326 -10.81 7.46 0.55
C SER A 326 -10.01 6.19 0.82
N ARG A 327 -9.34 5.68 -0.22
CA ARG A 327 -8.48 4.50 -0.15
C ARG A 327 -7.04 4.85 -0.49
N LEU A 328 -6.10 4.47 0.36
CA LEU A 328 -4.68 4.74 0.16
C LEU A 328 -3.88 3.44 0.16
N SER A 329 -2.90 3.35 -0.74
CA SER A 329 -1.96 2.24 -0.80
C SER A 329 -0.53 2.76 -0.77
N PHE A 330 0.21 2.43 0.29
CA PHE A 330 1.64 2.72 0.41
C PHE A 330 2.44 1.47 0.09
N VAL A 331 3.21 1.56 -0.98
CA VAL A 331 3.91 0.43 -1.57
C VAL A 331 5.38 0.82 -1.70
N ASP A 332 6.29 -0.03 -1.24
CA ASP A 332 7.71 0.30 -1.05
C ASP A 332 7.99 1.41 -0.03
N VAL A 333 9.19 2.02 -0.12
CA VAL A 333 9.65 3.08 0.77
C VAL A 333 8.95 4.39 0.41
N ASN A 334 8.21 4.94 1.37
CA ASN A 334 7.54 6.24 1.26
C ASN A 334 7.84 7.07 2.50
N ALA A 335 7.70 8.38 2.37
CA ALA A 335 7.76 9.31 3.48
C ALA A 335 6.54 10.24 3.46
N VAL A 336 6.07 10.62 4.65
CA VAL A 336 5.15 11.74 4.81
C VAL A 336 5.76 12.71 5.80
N ASP A 337 6.11 13.90 5.32
CA ASP A 337 6.78 14.95 6.08
C ASP A 337 5.78 15.85 6.83
N GLY A 338 4.78 15.20 7.44
CA GLY A 338 3.73 15.82 8.25
C GLY A 338 2.67 14.81 8.67
N PRO A 339 1.52 15.26 9.17
CA PRO A 339 0.48 14.37 9.69
C PRO A 339 -0.30 13.67 8.59
N ILE A 340 -0.78 12.47 8.91
CA ILE A 340 -1.84 11.76 8.17
C ILE A 340 -3.10 11.77 9.02
N SER A 341 -4.16 12.35 8.47
CA SER A 341 -5.50 12.37 9.06
C SER A 341 -6.47 11.61 8.16
N LEU A 342 -7.11 10.59 8.71
CA LEU A 342 -8.04 9.71 8.00
C LEU A 342 -9.43 9.81 8.62
N ASP A 343 -10.42 10.03 7.77
CA ASP A 343 -11.84 9.97 8.11
C ASP A 343 -12.57 9.06 7.13
N ALA A 344 -13.32 8.07 7.64
CA ALA A 344 -14.03 7.05 6.86
C ALA A 344 -13.15 6.39 5.77
N SER A 345 -11.85 6.25 6.00
CA SER A 345 -10.86 5.90 4.98
C SER A 345 -10.16 4.58 5.27
N GLU A 346 -9.64 3.95 4.23
CA GLU A 346 -8.93 2.66 4.28
C GLU A 346 -7.49 2.83 3.81
N VAL A 347 -6.53 2.30 4.56
CA VAL A 347 -5.11 2.30 4.20
C VAL A 347 -4.54 0.89 4.19
N TYR A 348 -3.86 0.57 3.10
CA TYR A 348 -2.99 -0.59 2.99
C TYR A 348 -1.53 -0.16 2.88
N GLN A 349 -0.68 -0.76 3.70
CA GLN A 349 0.76 -0.52 3.70
C GLN A 349 1.50 -1.86 3.56
N SER A 350 2.30 -1.98 2.50
CA SER A 350 3.12 -3.17 2.22
C SER A 350 4.63 -2.90 2.19
N GLY A 351 5.04 -1.63 2.34
CA GLY A 351 6.44 -1.21 2.40
C GLY A 351 6.78 -0.37 3.63
N ALA A 352 7.97 0.22 3.63
CA ALA A 352 8.40 1.13 4.69
C ALA A 352 7.71 2.50 4.53
N LEU A 353 7.14 3.02 5.61
CA LEU A 353 6.58 4.36 5.67
C LEU A 353 7.23 5.12 6.83
N SER A 354 7.90 6.23 6.54
CA SER A 354 8.36 7.17 7.56
C SER A 354 7.40 8.34 7.67
N LEU A 355 6.93 8.64 8.87
CA LEU A 355 6.17 9.83 9.21
C LEU A 355 7.10 10.80 9.94
N ASN A 356 7.49 11.88 9.26
CA ASN A 356 8.37 12.91 9.77
C ASN A 356 7.55 14.19 10.01
N TYR A 357 7.14 14.45 11.23
CA TYR A 357 6.22 15.54 11.57
C TYR A 357 6.85 16.53 12.54
N GLY A 358 6.35 17.77 12.55
CA GLY A 358 6.66 18.76 13.59
C GLY A 358 5.89 18.48 14.89
N THR A 359 6.09 19.31 15.92
CA THR A 359 5.27 19.23 17.15
C THR A 359 3.78 19.37 16.81
N SER A 360 2.94 18.44 17.29
CA SER A 360 1.51 18.36 16.98
C SER A 360 0.68 18.19 18.25
N SER A 361 -0.52 18.78 18.30
CA SER A 361 -1.42 18.67 19.46
C SER A 361 -2.09 17.30 19.60
N GLN A 362 -2.35 16.61 18.49
CA GLN A 362 -3.02 15.29 18.47
C GLN A 362 -2.00 14.19 18.18
N GLY A 363 -1.34 14.20 17.02
CA GLY A 363 -0.34 13.19 16.64
C GLY A 363 -0.06 13.19 15.14
N PRO A 364 0.92 12.39 14.68
CA PRO A 364 1.22 12.21 13.26
C PRO A 364 0.27 11.28 12.51
N LEU A 365 -0.41 10.38 13.21
CA LEU A 365 -1.37 9.46 12.59
C LEU A 365 -2.67 9.44 13.36
N THR A 366 -3.74 9.90 12.70
CA THR A 366 -5.09 9.93 13.26
C THR A 366 -6.05 9.14 12.38
N LEU A 367 -6.80 8.23 13.00
CA LEU A 367 -7.83 7.42 12.37
C LEU A 367 -9.18 7.73 13.03
N THR A 368 -10.13 8.20 12.23
CA THR A 368 -11.53 8.40 12.62
C THR A 368 -12.41 7.58 11.70
N THR A 369 -13.27 6.70 12.22
CA THR A 369 -14.07 5.75 11.42
C THR A 369 -13.30 5.01 10.30
N SER A 370 -12.00 4.81 10.51
CA SER A 370 -11.04 4.44 9.46
C SER A 370 -10.35 3.11 9.76
N GLN A 371 -9.76 2.51 8.73
CA GLN A 371 -9.00 1.28 8.83
C GLN A 371 -7.59 1.46 8.30
N TRP A 372 -6.61 0.97 9.03
CA TRP A 372 -5.22 0.88 8.58
C TRP A 372 -4.71 -0.55 8.76
N LYS A 373 -4.13 -1.10 7.70
CA LYS A 373 -3.46 -2.39 7.72
C LYS A 373 -2.03 -2.23 7.20
N THR A 374 -1.07 -2.52 8.05
CA THR A 374 0.34 -2.68 7.66
C THR A 374 0.73 -4.15 7.75
N SER A 375 1.29 -4.68 6.68
CA SER A 375 1.71 -6.08 6.57
C SER A 375 3.15 -6.19 6.12
N ALA A 376 4.00 -6.84 6.91
CA ALA A 376 5.43 -7.04 6.65
C ALA A 376 6.21 -5.74 6.35
N GLY A 377 5.68 -4.59 6.76
CA GLY A 377 6.24 -3.27 6.54
C GLY A 377 6.85 -2.67 7.80
N THR A 378 7.53 -1.54 7.64
CA THR A 378 7.97 -0.70 8.77
C THR A 378 7.17 0.58 8.77
N LEU A 379 6.58 0.96 9.90
CA LEU A 379 6.00 2.28 10.13
C LEU A 379 6.83 2.99 11.19
N SER A 380 7.52 4.06 10.80
CA SER A 380 8.41 4.83 11.67
C SER A 380 7.86 6.23 11.88
N LEU A 381 7.67 6.65 13.12
CA LEU A 381 7.22 8.00 13.51
C LEU A 381 8.43 8.72 14.12
N THR A 382 9.10 9.62 13.40
CA THR A 382 10.51 9.98 13.73
C THR A 382 10.84 11.45 14.01
N SER A 383 9.86 12.33 14.25
CA SER A 383 10.17 13.71 14.68
C SER A 383 9.02 14.37 15.44
N GLY A 384 9.27 15.40 16.27
CA GLY A 384 8.24 16.21 16.93
C GLY A 384 7.58 15.57 18.17
N ASN A 385 7.25 16.39 19.18
CA ASN A 385 6.49 15.92 20.33
C ASN A 385 4.98 15.98 20.05
N SER A 386 4.23 14.98 20.52
CA SER A 386 2.77 14.97 20.38
C SER A 386 2.06 14.33 21.57
N LEU A 387 0.75 14.53 21.64
CA LEU A 387 -0.07 13.84 22.62
C LEU A 387 -0.08 12.33 22.32
N TYR A 388 -0.38 11.97 21.08
CA TYR A 388 -0.44 10.60 20.58
C TYR A 388 0.60 10.36 19.48
N GLY A 389 1.16 9.15 19.40
CA GLY A 389 1.85 8.68 18.18
C GLY A 389 0.82 8.21 17.15
N ILE A 390 0.00 7.24 17.53
CA ILE A 390 -1.15 6.77 16.75
C ILE A 390 -2.42 6.98 17.58
N TRP A 391 -3.38 7.72 17.03
CA TRP A 391 -4.70 7.89 17.63
C TRP A 391 -5.76 7.15 16.81
N ILE A 392 -6.40 6.17 17.43
CA ILE A 392 -7.42 5.30 16.82
C ILE A 392 -8.75 5.61 17.49
N ASP A 393 -9.65 6.27 16.76
CA ASP A 393 -10.90 6.82 17.30
C ASP A 393 -12.15 6.43 16.50
N GLN A 394 -13.32 6.52 17.15
CA GLN A 394 -14.64 6.35 16.53
C GLN A 394 -14.77 5.07 15.70
N ALA A 395 -14.71 3.91 16.37
CA ALA A 395 -14.80 2.59 15.75
C ALA A 395 -13.73 2.31 14.67
N SER A 396 -12.58 2.98 14.75
CA SER A 396 -11.46 2.73 13.84
C SER A 396 -10.71 1.45 14.19
N ARG A 397 -10.00 0.91 13.20
CA ARG A 397 -9.15 -0.27 13.36
C ARG A 397 -7.75 -0.04 12.81
N PHE A 398 -6.74 -0.37 13.60
CA PHE A 398 -5.36 -0.43 13.16
C PHE A 398 -4.82 -1.85 13.32
N VAL A 399 -4.27 -2.42 12.25
CA VAL A 399 -3.71 -3.77 12.23
C VAL A 399 -2.25 -3.71 11.80
N ALA A 400 -1.34 -4.12 12.67
CA ALA A 400 0.04 -4.45 12.35
C ALA A 400 0.20 -5.97 12.30
N ALA A 401 0.62 -6.50 11.14
CA ALA A 401 0.80 -7.93 10.94
C ALA A 401 2.19 -8.22 10.37
N GLY A 402 3.07 -8.84 11.16
CA GLY A 402 4.47 -9.05 10.79
C GLY A 402 5.25 -7.76 10.59
N SER A 403 4.78 -6.64 11.15
CA SER A 403 5.33 -5.30 10.89
C SER A 403 6.20 -4.80 12.04
N ALA A 404 7.05 -3.81 11.75
CA ALA A 404 7.76 -3.04 12.77
C ALA A 404 7.11 -1.67 12.95
N LEU A 405 6.65 -1.34 14.16
CA LEU A 405 6.19 0.00 14.51
C LEU A 405 7.25 0.67 15.38
N THR A 406 7.84 1.76 14.91
CA THR A 406 8.90 2.49 15.61
C THR A 406 8.43 3.88 16.00
N PHE A 407 8.50 4.18 17.29
CA PHE A 407 8.11 5.46 17.89
C PHE A 407 9.38 6.21 18.32
N GLY A 408 9.89 7.06 17.43
CA GLY A 408 11.15 7.80 17.59
C GLY A 408 11.06 9.03 18.49
N SER A 409 9.87 9.59 18.69
CA SER A 409 9.69 10.90 19.32
C SER A 409 9.15 10.86 20.76
N GLY A 410 8.84 12.03 21.33
CA GLY A 410 8.18 12.16 22.63
C GLY A 410 6.65 12.16 22.55
N TYR A 411 6.00 11.30 23.32
CA TYR A 411 4.56 11.12 23.35
C TYR A 411 3.99 11.20 24.78
N SER A 412 2.73 11.61 24.93
CA SER A 412 2.00 11.24 26.15
C SER A 412 1.57 9.77 26.06
N GLN A 413 0.98 9.37 24.94
CA GLN A 413 0.67 7.98 24.63
C GLN A 413 1.24 7.60 23.26
N ALA A 414 2.08 6.57 23.16
CA ALA A 414 2.60 6.17 21.84
C ALA A 414 1.44 5.66 20.95
N ILE A 415 0.54 4.86 21.52
CA ILE A 415 -0.69 4.39 20.87
C ILE A 415 -1.87 4.65 21.80
N ARG A 416 -2.91 5.30 21.27
CA ARG A 416 -4.19 5.53 21.96
C ARG A 416 -5.31 4.83 21.21
N VAL A 417 -6.00 3.93 21.90
CA VAL A 417 -7.20 3.24 21.41
C VAL A 417 -8.42 3.80 22.13
N ALA A 418 -9.26 4.57 21.43
CA ALA A 418 -10.49 5.11 22.00
C ALA A 418 -11.58 4.05 22.17
N SER A 419 -12.69 4.42 22.79
CA SER A 419 -13.87 3.57 22.92
C SER A 419 -14.33 3.04 21.55
N ASP A 420 -14.77 1.79 21.53
CA ASP A 420 -15.22 1.05 20.33
C ASP A 420 -14.16 0.82 19.24
N SER A 421 -12.93 1.30 19.44
CA SER A 421 -11.84 1.15 18.48
C SER A 421 -10.95 -0.04 18.79
N ILE A 422 -10.23 -0.54 17.77
CA ILE A 422 -9.43 -1.77 17.89
C ILE A 422 -8.01 -1.54 17.39
N PHE A 423 -7.04 -1.84 18.23
CA PHE A 423 -5.64 -2.04 17.83
C PHE A 423 -5.34 -3.54 17.79
N THR A 424 -4.72 -4.00 16.71
CA THR A 424 -4.27 -5.38 16.55
C THR A 424 -2.81 -5.40 16.15
N SER A 425 -2.02 -6.21 16.85
CA SER A 425 -0.61 -6.45 16.58
C SER A 425 -0.38 -7.96 16.54
N ILE A 426 -0.01 -8.51 15.39
CA ILE A 426 0.25 -9.94 15.20
C ILE A 426 1.64 -10.09 14.63
N GLY A 427 2.50 -10.95 15.18
CA GLY A 427 3.83 -11.20 14.60
C GLY A 427 4.75 -9.97 14.61
N SER A 428 4.42 -8.91 15.34
CA SER A 428 4.97 -7.56 15.10
C SER A 428 5.97 -7.14 16.17
N ASN A 429 6.87 -6.22 15.80
CA ASN A 429 7.82 -5.59 16.71
C ASN A 429 7.41 -4.14 16.97
N LEU A 430 7.13 -3.81 18.23
CA LEU A 430 6.69 -2.50 18.67
C LEU A 430 7.82 -1.86 19.48
N VAL A 431 8.44 -0.79 18.97
CA VAL A 431 9.65 -0.22 19.57
C VAL A 431 9.44 1.25 19.90
N LEU A 432 9.58 1.59 21.18
CA LEU A 432 9.70 2.98 21.62
C LEU A 432 11.17 3.39 21.69
N GLN A 433 11.65 4.18 20.73
CA GLN A 433 13.00 4.74 20.77
C GLN A 433 13.04 6.08 21.54
N GLY A 434 12.00 6.89 21.40
CA GLY A 434 11.84 8.14 22.13
C GLY A 434 11.28 7.93 23.54
N GLN A 435 10.39 8.81 23.98
CA GLN A 435 9.83 8.75 25.34
C GLN A 435 8.31 8.75 25.31
N ALA A 436 7.68 8.04 26.24
CA ALA A 436 6.23 8.05 26.38
C ALA A 436 5.81 7.99 27.86
N THR A 437 4.73 8.68 28.24
CA THR A 437 4.14 8.41 29.57
C THR A 437 3.54 7.00 29.58
N THR A 438 2.78 6.67 28.54
CA THR A 438 2.18 5.36 28.35
C THR A 438 2.50 4.87 26.95
N PHE A 439 2.97 3.64 26.81
CA PHE A 439 3.18 3.10 25.47
C PHE A 439 1.83 2.78 24.79
N LEU A 440 0.98 1.99 25.45
CA LEU A 440 -0.35 1.63 24.95
C LEU A 440 -1.46 2.04 25.93
N ASP A 441 -2.32 2.98 25.54
CA ASP A 441 -3.43 3.48 26.37
C ASP A 441 -4.78 3.07 25.78
N VAL A 442 -5.51 2.18 26.47
CA VAL A 442 -6.63 1.40 25.92
C VAL A 442 -7.95 1.75 26.62
N LYS A 443 -8.89 2.32 25.85
CA LYS A 443 -10.32 2.41 26.19
C LYS A 443 -11.21 1.48 25.37
N GLY A 444 -10.79 1.16 24.14
CA GLY A 444 -11.42 0.16 23.29
C GLY A 444 -10.81 -1.21 23.54
N ARG A 445 -10.38 -1.88 22.47
CA ARG A 445 -9.73 -3.19 22.56
C ARG A 445 -8.35 -3.19 21.92
N ALA A 446 -7.38 -3.78 22.61
CA ALA A 446 -6.07 -4.10 22.06
C ALA A 446 -5.87 -5.62 22.01
N ASP A 447 -5.48 -6.14 20.85
CA ASP A 447 -5.23 -7.56 20.61
C ASP A 447 -3.79 -7.76 20.12
N ILE A 448 -2.94 -8.35 20.96
CA ILE A 448 -1.50 -8.43 20.76
C ILE A 448 -1.09 -9.90 20.81
N GLN A 449 -0.66 -10.42 19.68
CA GLN A 449 -0.38 -11.85 19.51
C GLN A 449 0.99 -12.04 18.90
N SER A 450 1.80 -12.94 19.48
CA SER A 450 3.08 -13.37 18.91
C SER A 450 3.98 -12.19 18.51
N GLY A 451 4.83 -11.66 19.38
CA GLY A 451 5.62 -10.49 19.00
C GLY A 451 6.44 -9.92 20.14
N THR A 452 7.00 -8.74 19.91
CA THR A 452 7.82 -8.03 20.89
C THR A 452 7.35 -6.59 21.03
N ALA A 453 7.28 -6.10 22.26
CA ALA A 453 7.24 -4.70 22.58
C ALA A 453 8.47 -4.36 23.41
N SER A 454 9.18 -3.30 23.09
CA SER A 454 10.39 -2.88 23.81
C SER A 454 10.52 -1.36 23.82
N ALA A 455 11.27 -0.85 24.80
CA ALA A 455 11.65 0.55 24.85
C ALA A 455 13.17 0.67 24.90
N ALA A 456 13.74 1.54 24.08
CA ALA A 456 15.09 2.04 24.27
C ALA A 456 15.08 3.34 25.12
N GLY A 457 14.04 4.17 24.97
CA GLY A 457 13.88 5.38 25.78
C GLY A 457 12.94 5.21 26.98
N ALA A 458 12.56 6.32 27.60
CA ALA A 458 11.83 6.32 28.87
C ALA A 458 10.34 6.03 28.69
N VAL A 459 9.80 5.10 29.50
CA VAL A 459 8.38 4.79 29.55
C VAL A 459 7.94 4.55 31.00
N ALA A 460 6.83 5.19 31.42
CA ALA A 460 6.31 4.96 32.77
C ALA A 460 5.38 3.73 32.81
N TYR A 461 4.48 3.60 31.83
CA TYR A 461 3.54 2.49 31.75
C TYR A 461 3.65 1.77 30.40
N GLY A 462 3.82 0.45 30.41
CA GLY A 462 3.77 -0.37 29.20
C GLY A 462 2.36 -0.34 28.58
N ALA A 463 1.36 -0.75 29.34
CA ALA A 463 -0.05 -0.59 28.97
C ALA A 463 -0.88 0.01 30.10
N VAL A 464 -1.92 0.79 29.76
CA VAL A 464 -2.93 1.27 30.70
C VAL A 464 -4.32 0.96 30.16
N LEU A 465 -5.16 0.31 30.96
CA LEU A 465 -6.57 0.04 30.68
C LEU A 465 -7.45 1.09 31.36
N ARG A 466 -8.38 1.71 30.64
CA ARG A 466 -9.26 2.77 31.14
C ARG A 466 -10.69 2.59 30.65
N ASP A 467 -11.65 3.06 31.44
CA ASP A 467 -13.03 3.31 31.03
C ASP A 467 -13.67 2.17 30.18
N GLY A 468 -13.46 0.91 30.59
CA GLY A 468 -13.97 -0.27 29.90
C GLY A 468 -13.03 -0.91 28.87
N GLY A 469 -11.74 -0.54 28.86
CA GLY A 469 -10.76 -1.09 27.93
C GLY A 469 -10.48 -2.58 28.12
N GLU A 470 -10.20 -3.28 27.02
CA GLU A 470 -9.84 -4.70 26.98
C GLU A 470 -8.45 -4.91 26.39
N LEU A 471 -7.63 -5.76 27.03
CA LEU A 471 -6.29 -6.11 26.55
C LEU A 471 -6.13 -7.61 26.43
N ILE A 472 -5.82 -8.07 25.23
CA ILE A 472 -5.57 -9.47 24.93
C ILE A 472 -4.09 -9.60 24.57
N MET A 473 -3.37 -10.45 25.29
CA MET A 473 -1.98 -10.81 24.97
C MET A 473 -1.83 -12.33 24.91
N ASP A 474 -1.42 -12.85 23.75
CA ASP A 474 -1.39 -14.29 23.48
C ASP A 474 -0.16 -14.74 22.69
N ASN A 475 0.02 -16.07 22.60
CA ASN A 475 0.97 -16.75 21.72
C ASN A 475 2.44 -16.34 21.91
N GLY A 476 2.95 -16.29 23.14
CA GLY A 476 4.38 -16.06 23.39
C GLY A 476 4.79 -14.59 23.36
N GLN A 477 3.82 -13.66 23.43
CA GLN A 477 4.08 -12.22 23.39
C GLN A 477 5.12 -11.79 24.45
N GLN A 478 6.13 -11.03 23.99
CA GLN A 478 7.17 -10.43 24.82
C GLN A 478 6.86 -8.96 25.03
N TRP A 479 6.29 -8.59 26.17
CA TRP A 479 5.87 -7.22 26.47
C TRP A 479 6.87 -6.53 27.39
N PHE A 480 7.72 -5.67 26.84
CA PHE A 480 8.80 -4.98 27.57
C PHE A 480 9.77 -5.91 28.33
N ASN A 481 9.93 -7.15 27.85
CA ASN A 481 10.91 -8.11 28.36
C ASN A 481 12.34 -7.87 27.82
N GLY A 482 12.63 -6.64 27.39
CA GLY A 482 13.89 -6.22 26.78
C GLY A 482 13.96 -4.70 26.63
N GLY A 483 15.16 -4.14 26.77
CA GLY A 483 15.38 -2.69 26.79
C GLY A 483 15.12 -2.06 28.17
N THR A 484 14.72 -0.80 28.18
CA THR A 484 14.35 -0.05 29.39
C THR A 484 13.00 -0.54 29.91
N ALA A 485 12.99 -1.13 31.11
CA ALA A 485 11.76 -1.62 31.74
C ALA A 485 10.85 -0.44 32.16
N PRO A 486 9.53 -0.51 31.89
CA PRO A 486 8.60 0.48 32.40
C PRO A 486 8.51 0.41 33.93
N ALA A 487 8.07 1.51 34.56
CA ALA A 487 7.76 1.49 35.99
C ALA A 487 6.62 0.49 36.29
N VAL A 488 5.60 0.47 35.42
CA VAL A 488 4.51 -0.52 35.47
C VAL A 488 4.32 -1.18 34.10
N GLY A 489 4.36 -2.51 34.02
CA GLY A 489 4.14 -3.26 32.79
C GLY A 489 2.71 -3.10 32.24
N VAL A 490 1.70 -3.37 33.06
CA VAL A 490 0.27 -3.19 32.76
C VAL A 490 -0.47 -2.57 33.96
N SER A 491 -1.17 -1.46 33.77
CA SER A 491 -1.94 -0.80 34.84
C SER A 491 -3.43 -0.77 34.51
N ASP A 492 -4.26 -1.25 35.43
CA ASP A 492 -5.72 -1.16 35.37
C ASP A 492 -6.23 0.08 36.11
N LYS A 493 -6.92 0.96 35.37
CA LYS A 493 -7.59 2.17 35.86
C LYS A 493 -9.06 2.19 35.42
N GLY A 494 -9.74 1.05 35.52
CA GLY A 494 -11.14 0.87 35.15
C GLY A 494 -11.35 0.09 33.85
N GLY A 495 -10.49 -0.89 33.57
CA GLY A 495 -10.61 -1.80 32.44
C GLY A 495 -11.80 -2.75 32.56
N LEU A 496 -12.24 -3.29 31.42
CA LEU A 496 -13.29 -4.31 31.36
C LEU A 496 -12.71 -5.73 31.45
N GLY A 497 -11.51 -5.98 30.93
CA GLY A 497 -10.95 -7.32 30.98
C GLY A 497 -9.56 -7.49 30.39
N VAL A 498 -8.96 -8.63 30.73
CA VAL A 498 -7.68 -9.11 30.23
C VAL A 498 -7.79 -10.58 29.83
N ALA A 499 -7.17 -10.95 28.72
CA ALA A 499 -7.20 -12.33 28.25
C ALA A 499 -5.93 -12.75 27.49
N GLY A 500 -5.78 -14.06 27.29
CA GLY A 500 -4.77 -14.69 26.44
C GLY A 500 -3.75 -15.52 27.22
N SER A 501 -2.88 -16.23 26.50
CA SER A 501 -2.00 -17.23 27.09
C SER A 501 -0.52 -16.99 26.76
N VAL A 502 0.37 -17.40 27.67
CA VAL A 502 1.82 -17.46 27.43
C VAL A 502 2.41 -16.09 27.05
N ALA A 503 2.06 -15.03 27.78
CA ALA A 503 2.72 -13.73 27.64
C ALA A 503 3.77 -13.50 28.74
N GLN A 504 4.86 -12.81 28.39
CA GLN A 504 5.88 -12.34 29.33
C GLN A 504 5.79 -10.82 29.45
N ILE A 505 5.49 -10.34 30.65
CA ILE A 505 5.34 -8.93 30.97
C ILE A 505 6.57 -8.48 31.75
N GLY A 506 7.27 -7.47 31.23
CA GLY A 506 8.38 -6.80 31.89
C GLY A 506 7.98 -5.45 32.48
N GLY A 507 8.67 -5.06 33.54
CA GLY A 507 8.45 -3.81 34.27
C GLY A 507 8.86 -3.94 35.73
N GLN A 508 9.28 -2.82 36.34
CA GLN A 508 9.65 -2.80 37.77
C GLN A 508 8.52 -3.33 38.66
N VAL A 509 7.28 -3.01 38.26
CA VAL A 509 6.05 -3.64 38.70
C VAL A 509 5.37 -4.21 37.46
N CYS A 510 5.22 -5.53 37.34
CA CYS A 510 4.63 -6.09 36.12
C CYS A 510 3.14 -5.72 35.93
N TRP A 511 2.36 -5.66 37.02
CA TRP A 511 0.95 -5.27 36.98
C TRP A 511 0.52 -4.47 38.21
N ASP A 512 -0.47 -3.61 38.01
CA ASP A 512 -1.09 -2.76 39.03
C ASP A 512 -2.60 -2.61 38.74
N GLY A 513 -3.44 -2.56 39.79
CA GLY A 513 -4.88 -2.31 39.70
C GLY A 513 -5.81 -3.50 40.03
N TYR A 514 -7.11 -3.23 40.07
CA TYR A 514 -8.14 -4.10 40.66
C TYR A 514 -8.35 -5.42 39.91
N LEU A 515 -8.27 -5.42 38.57
CA LEU A 515 -8.31 -6.65 37.77
C LEU A 515 -7.19 -7.64 38.14
N PHE A 516 -6.19 -7.19 38.90
CA PHE A 516 -5.03 -7.97 39.32
C PHE A 516 -4.92 -8.14 40.85
N GLU A 517 -5.90 -7.70 41.65
CA GLU A 517 -5.79 -7.63 43.12
C GLU A 517 -5.53 -8.98 43.79
N ASP A 518 -6.02 -10.09 43.23
CA ASP A 518 -5.78 -11.46 43.73
C ASP A 518 -4.63 -12.19 43.01
N SER A 519 -3.89 -11.52 42.13
CA SER A 519 -2.76 -12.13 41.42
C SER A 519 -1.53 -12.22 42.34
N THR A 520 -0.93 -13.41 42.43
CA THR A 520 0.37 -13.54 43.10
C THR A 520 1.44 -12.89 42.20
N ALA A 521 2.36 -12.10 42.78
CA ALA A 521 3.48 -11.55 42.03
C ALA A 521 4.18 -12.66 41.23
N GLY A 522 4.17 -12.57 39.90
CA GLY A 522 4.65 -13.64 39.02
C GLY A 522 3.59 -14.35 38.17
N GLN A 523 2.30 -14.36 38.55
CA GLN A 523 1.23 -15.00 37.78
C GLN A 523 -0.14 -14.30 37.92
N VAL A 524 -0.70 -13.84 36.79
CA VAL A 524 -2.16 -13.64 36.70
C VAL A 524 -2.78 -15.01 36.53
N THR A 525 -3.49 -15.49 37.55
CA THR A 525 -4.22 -16.76 37.50
C THR A 525 -5.70 -16.45 37.45
N ILE A 526 -6.44 -17.19 36.63
CA ILE A 526 -7.89 -17.08 36.39
C ILE A 526 -8.63 -16.63 37.66
N ASN A 527 -9.17 -15.41 37.66
CA ASN A 527 -9.88 -14.87 38.80
C ASN A 527 -11.39 -14.85 38.49
N ASP A 528 -12.11 -15.87 38.96
CA ASP A 528 -13.59 -15.95 38.90
C ASP A 528 -14.26 -14.98 39.90
N ASN A 529 -13.79 -13.73 39.94
CA ASN A 529 -14.29 -12.74 40.87
C ASN A 529 -15.70 -12.29 40.45
N LYS A 530 -16.72 -12.89 41.06
CA LYS A 530 -18.16 -12.73 40.73
C LYS A 530 -18.69 -11.30 40.81
N ASN A 531 -17.90 -10.33 41.27
CA ASN A 531 -18.25 -8.92 41.39
C ASN A 531 -17.71 -8.03 40.26
N LEU A 532 -16.93 -8.56 39.33
CA LEU A 532 -16.52 -7.87 38.11
C LEU A 532 -17.03 -8.69 36.92
N SER A 533 -17.94 -8.13 36.13
CA SER A 533 -18.47 -8.73 34.89
C SER A 533 -17.43 -8.85 33.76
N GLY A 534 -16.14 -8.76 34.09
CA GLY A 534 -15.00 -8.74 33.18
C GLY A 534 -14.39 -10.11 32.94
N ARG A 535 -13.83 -10.34 31.75
CA ARG A 535 -13.08 -11.57 31.43
C ARG A 535 -11.65 -11.43 31.97
N THR A 536 -11.22 -12.32 32.86
CA THR A 536 -9.86 -12.38 33.46
C THR A 536 -9.22 -13.75 33.16
N THR A 537 -9.29 -14.18 31.91
CA THR A 537 -8.70 -15.45 31.45
C THR A 537 -7.33 -15.19 30.84
N ALA A 538 -6.39 -14.75 31.66
CA ALA A 538 -5.00 -14.48 31.27
C ALA A 538 -4.04 -15.46 31.97
N SER A 539 -3.04 -15.95 31.24
CA SER A 539 -1.89 -16.66 31.80
C SER A 539 -0.61 -15.93 31.41
N TRP A 540 -0.27 -14.92 32.20
CA TRP A 540 0.86 -14.03 31.97
C TRP A 540 1.91 -14.22 33.07
N SER A 541 3.17 -14.17 32.69
CA SER A 541 4.32 -14.29 33.60
C SER A 541 5.04 -12.95 33.75
N CYS A 542 5.53 -12.67 34.95
CA CYS A 542 6.31 -11.48 35.26
C CYS A 542 7.81 -11.74 35.07
N SER A 543 8.50 -10.81 34.42
CA SER A 543 9.95 -10.78 34.28
C SER A 543 10.43 -9.35 34.63
N PRO A 544 10.61 -9.05 35.94
CA PRO A 544 10.86 -7.69 36.42
C PRO A 544 12.20 -7.09 35.97
#